data_AF-A0A538BFY5-F1
#
_entry.id   AF-A0A538BFY5-F1
#
_cell.length_a   1.000
_cell.length_b   1.000
_cell.length_c   1.000
_cell.angle_alpha   90.00
_cell.angle_beta   90.00
_cell.angle_gamma   90.00
#
_symmetry.space_group_name_H-M   'P 1'
#
loop_
_entity.id
_entity.type
_entity.pdbx_description
1 polymer ?
#
loop_
_entity_poly.entity_id
_entity_poly.type
_entity_poly.pdbx_seq_one_letter_code
_entity_poly.pdbx_strand_id
1 'polypeptide(L)' 'RAYVSGLNDAGSPISIEDLAAHRALVLPPLAAAFRGLHVSVVPPNSQGFVLLQILALLERLRVDADPHGPEAGT' A
#
# COMPACT_ATOMS: atom_id res chain seq x y z
N ARG A 1 15.64 -23.56 7.17
CA ARG A 1 17.07 -23.88 6.91
C ARG A 1 17.34 -24.04 5.41
N ALA A 2 16.71 -24.99 4.70
CA ALA A 2 16.88 -25.14 3.24
C ALA A 2 16.58 -23.85 2.45
N TYR A 3 15.53 -23.12 2.82
CA TYR A 3 15.19 -21.83 2.22
C TYR A 3 16.31 -20.78 2.36
N VAL A 4 16.82 -20.58 3.59
CA VAL A 4 17.94 -19.66 3.86
C VAL A 4 19.21 -20.10 3.13
N SER A 5 19.51 -21.40 3.12
CA SER A 5 20.63 -21.95 2.35
C SER A 5 20.53 -21.57 0.86
N GLY A 6 19.39 -21.81 0.22
CA GLY A 6 19.20 -21.46 -1.18
C GLY A 6 19.27 -19.95 -1.45
N LEU A 7 18.82 -19.12 -0.50
CA LEU A 7 18.99 -17.66 -0.58
C LEU A 7 20.46 -17.26 -0.50
N ASN A 8 21.23 -17.85 0.42
CA ASN A 8 22.65 -17.55 0.57
C ASN A 8 23.47 -18.07 -0.62
N ASP A 9 23.11 -19.24 -1.18
CA ASP A 9 23.71 -19.78 -2.41
C ASP A 9 23.48 -18.83 -3.60
N ALA A 10 22.38 -18.07 -3.59
CA ALA A 10 22.08 -17.01 -4.56
C ALA A 10 22.70 -15.63 -4.19
N GLY A 11 23.54 -15.56 -3.15
CA GLY A 11 24.20 -14.33 -2.70
C GLY A 11 23.35 -13.40 -1.82
N SER A 12 22.18 -13.85 -1.35
CA SER A 12 21.33 -13.07 -0.44
C SER A 12 21.95 -13.03 0.97
N PRO A 13 21.92 -11.88 1.66
CA PRO A 13 22.43 -11.76 3.03
C PRO A 13 21.43 -12.24 4.11
N ILE A 14 20.22 -12.68 3.72
CA ILE A 14 19.18 -13.08 4.67
C ILE A 14 19.64 -14.28 5.51
N SER A 15 19.56 -14.14 6.83
CA SER A 15 19.90 -15.16 7.81
C SER A 15 18.66 -15.91 8.33
N ILE A 16 18.88 -16.99 9.10
CA ILE A 16 17.77 -17.68 9.77
C ILE A 16 17.23 -16.83 10.94
N GLU A 17 18.08 -16.01 11.55
CA GLU A 17 17.75 -15.07 12.60
C GLU A 17 16.80 -13.97 12.10
N ASP A 18 17.00 -13.46 10.88
CA ASP A 18 16.09 -12.47 10.27
C ASP A 18 14.67 -13.00 10.15
N LEU A 19 14.52 -14.25 9.68
CA LEU A 19 13.22 -14.92 9.57
C LEU A 19 12.61 -15.18 10.95
N ALA A 20 13.43 -15.57 11.93
CA ALA A 20 12.98 -15.81 13.30
C ALA A 20 12.58 -14.52 14.03
N ALA A 21 13.17 -13.38 13.66
CA ALA A 21 12.86 -12.06 14.22
C ALA A 21 11.66 -11.39 13.53
N HIS A 22 11.34 -11.75 12.29
CA HIS A 22 10.24 -11.14 11.54
C HIS A 22 8.89 -11.30 12.25
N ARG A 23 8.13 -10.21 12.37
CA ARG A 23 6.77 -10.19 12.91
C ARG A 23 5.88 -9.37 11.98
N ALA A 24 4.71 -9.91 11.65
CA ALA A 24 3.67 -9.16 10.96
C ALA A 24 3.07 -8.13 11.91
N LEU A 25 2.88 -6.90 11.41
CA LEU A 25 2.17 -5.86 12.13
C LEU A 25 0.69 -5.87 11.73
N VAL A 26 -0.19 -6.14 12.69
CA VAL A 26 -1.64 -6.00 12.50
C VAL A 26 -2.03 -4.66 13.09
N LEU A 27 -2.31 -3.70 12.22
CA LEU A 27 -2.57 -2.32 12.58
C LEU A 27 -3.98 -1.92 12.11
N PRO A 28 -4.66 -1.00 12.81
CA PRO A 28 -5.91 -0.44 12.32
C PRO A 28 -5.66 0.31 11.00
N PRO A 29 -6.61 0.26 10.05
CA PRO A 29 -6.48 0.95 8.78
C PRO A 29 -6.60 2.46 8.95
N LEU A 30 -6.01 3.20 8.02
CA LEU A 30 -6.42 4.59 7.77
C LEU A 30 -7.67 4.55 6.90
N ALA A 31 -8.65 5.40 7.20
CA ALA A 31 -9.89 5.46 6.46
C ALA A 31 -10.32 6.89 6.16
N ALA A 32 -10.96 7.09 5.01
CA ALA A 32 -11.63 8.34 4.65
C ALA A 32 -12.95 8.05 3.93
N ALA A 33 -13.89 8.98 4.02
CA ALA A 33 -15.08 8.97 3.19
C ALA A 33 -14.74 9.54 1.80
N PHE A 34 -15.35 9.01 0.74
CA PHE A 34 -15.28 9.58 -0.59
C PHE A 34 -16.56 9.23 -1.36
N ARG A 35 -17.37 10.22 -1.75
CA ARG A 35 -18.59 10.04 -2.56
C ARG A 35 -19.52 8.91 -2.05
N GLY A 36 -19.74 8.86 -0.73
CA GLY A 36 -20.61 7.86 -0.09
C GLY A 36 -19.94 6.51 0.18
N LEU A 37 -18.68 6.33 -0.18
CA LEU A 37 -17.87 5.15 0.14
C LEU A 37 -16.99 5.38 1.36
N HIS A 38 -16.65 4.29 2.05
CA HIS A 38 -15.56 4.24 3.02
C HIS A 38 -14.33 3.58 2.39
N VAL A 39 -13.28 4.36 2.18
CA VAL A 39 -12.02 3.87 1.60
C VAL A 39 -11.04 3.62 2.73
N SER A 40 -10.58 2.37 2.87
CA SER A 40 -9.63 1.95 3.89
C SER A 40 -8.30 1.53 3.26
N VAL A 41 -7.19 1.93 3.87
CA VAL A 41 -5.84 1.62 3.40
C VAL A 41 -4.93 1.21 4.56
N VAL A 42 -3.88 0.45 4.25
CA VAL A 42 -2.83 0.09 5.22
C VAL A 42 -2.10 1.37 5.64
N PRO A 43 -1.87 1.61 6.95
CA PRO A 43 -1.09 2.75 7.42
C PRO A 43 0.37 2.69 6.94
N PRO A 44 1.17 3.75 7.17
CA PRO A 44 2.62 3.68 6.98
C PRO A 44 3.21 2.41 7.63
N ASN A 45 4.18 1.74 7.00
CA ASN A 45 5.01 2.17 5.86
C ASN A 45 4.40 1.98 4.45
N SER A 46 3.13 1.58 4.33
CA SER A 46 2.42 1.60 3.05
C SER A 46 2.15 3.05 2.58
N GLN A 47 2.01 3.23 1.26
CA GLN A 47 1.72 4.54 0.64
C GLN A 47 0.23 4.78 0.38
N GLY A 48 -0.67 3.94 0.92
CA GLY A 48 -2.12 4.10 0.71
C GLY A 48 -2.68 5.45 1.19
N PHE A 49 -2.02 6.14 2.12
CA PHE A 49 -2.40 7.48 2.54
C PHE A 49 -2.31 8.52 1.41
N VAL A 50 -1.46 8.29 0.38
CA VAL A 50 -1.40 9.15 -0.82
C VAL A 50 -2.70 9.06 -1.61
N LEU A 51 -3.28 7.86 -1.74
CA LEU A 51 -4.60 7.69 -2.35
C LEU A 51 -5.66 8.48 -1.59
N LEU A 52 -5.70 8.38 -0.25
CA LEU A 52 -6.67 9.13 0.56
C LEU A 52 -6.52 10.66 0.37
N GLN A 53 -5.28 11.16 0.27
CA GLN A 53 -5.03 12.57 -0.04
C GLN A 53 -5.54 12.98 -1.43
N ILE A 54 -5.30 12.15 -2.45
CA ILE A 54 -5.80 12.41 -3.81
C ILE A 54 -7.33 12.45 -3.82
N LEU A 55 -7.99 11.49 -3.18
CA LEU A 55 -9.46 11.46 -3.09
C LEU A 55 -10.01 12.72 -2.39
N ALA A 56 -9.39 13.13 -1.29
CA ALA A 56 -9.77 14.36 -0.59
C ALA A 56 -9.56 15.61 -1.47
N LEU A 57 -8.50 15.65 -2.30
CA LEU A 57 -8.26 16.75 -3.23
C LEU A 57 -9.32 16.79 -4.34
N LEU A 58 -9.67 15.65 -4.93
CA LEU A 58 -10.73 15.56 -5.96
C LEU A 58 -12.06 16.09 -5.42
N GLU A 59 -12.42 15.73 -4.18
CA GLU A 59 -13.65 16.20 -3.54
C GLU A 59 -13.60 17.71 -3.27
N ARG A 60 -12.50 18.23 -2.71
CA ARG A 60 -12.32 19.66 -2.43
C ARG A 60 -12.33 20.53 -3.69
N LEU A 61 -11.76 20.02 -4.77
CA LEU A 61 -11.69 20.72 -6.05
C LEU A 61 -12.94 20.49 -6.91
N ARG A 62 -13.89 19.64 -6.45
CA ARG A 62 -15.08 19.21 -7.20
C ARG A 62 -14.74 18.66 -8.59
N VAL A 63 -13.63 17.95 -8.68
CA VAL A 63 -13.22 17.28 -9.92
C VAL A 63 -14.10 16.05 -10.09
N ASP A 64 -14.82 16.02 -11.20
CA ASP A 64 -15.53 14.83 -11.67
C ASP A 64 -14.74 14.20 -12.80
N ALA A 65 -13.75 13.39 -12.41
CA ALA A 65 -12.94 12.66 -13.37
C ALA A 65 -13.70 11.43 -13.83
N ASP A 66 -13.90 11.32 -15.14
CA ASP A 66 -14.32 10.08 -15.78
C ASP A 66 -13.09 9.17 -15.91
N PRO A 67 -12.98 8.06 -15.14
CA PRO A 67 -11.84 7.15 -15.23
C PRO A 67 -11.78 6.40 -16.57
N HIS A 68 -12.81 6.51 -17.42
CA HIS A 68 -12.88 5.94 -18.76
C HIS A 68 -13.02 7.03 -19.85
N GLY A 69 -12.87 8.29 -19.47
CA GLY A 69 -13.02 9.43 -20.36
C GLY A 69 -11.80 9.64 -21.26
N PRO A 70 -11.87 10.57 -22.22
CA PRO A 70 -10.78 10.85 -23.16
C PRO A 70 -9.47 11.33 -22.49
N GLU A 71 -9.55 11.83 -21.25
CA GLU A 71 -8.40 12.25 -20.43
C GLU A 71 -7.74 11.10 -19.66
N ALA A 72 -8.37 9.91 -19.62
CA ALA A 72 -7.77 8.72 -19.03
C ALA A 72 -6.68 8.22 -20.01
N GLY A 73 -5.44 8.64 -19.77
CA GLY A 73 -4.30 8.28 -20.60
C GLY A 73 -4.24 6.78 -20.92
N THR A 74 -3.94 6.46 -22.18
CA THR A 74 -3.76 5.08 -22.68
C THR A 74 -2.46 4.45 -22.22
#